data_AF-A0A818D9X2-F1
#
_entry.id   AF-A0A818D9X2-F1
#
_cell.length_a   1.000
_cell.length_b   1.000
_cell.length_c   1.000
_cell.angle_alpha   90.00
_cell.angle_beta   90.00
_cell.angle_gamma   90.00
#
_symmetry.space_group_name_H-M   'P 1'
#
loop_
_entity.id
_entity.type
_entity.pdbx_description
1 polymer ?
#
loop_
_entity_poly.entity_id
_entity_poly.type
_entity_poly.pdbx_seq_one_letter_code
_entity_poly.pdbx_strand_id
1 'polypeptide(L)'
;MIAIIQHLYPLYTLEIQPTNTHLELNTHAQQAIDRLPFIYDAKTYKDFLDVWGTHVILETTVGGMHEKQILVKDCILQSNYFTDGLSETELELRLKTDILSPTSVNDNYYENRRRIIVDHRNGGDPSVNNTDQWKQSLDDKPALLKINKYISWPDLINNSTIKANLQIAITYRIKSAADVRTDEIDQVEQQKLAELFVQRSAQGVIGHGSRGPVPPYWEIIKEFILQNEQRCPEVRR
;
A
#
# COMPACT_ATOMS: atom_id res chain seq x y z
N MET A 1 13.03 6.47 1.73
CA MET A 1 11.63 6.91 1.44
C MET A 1 10.87 5.81 0.69
N ILE A 2 9.59 5.57 1.00
CA ILE A 2 8.71 4.66 0.21
C ILE A 2 7.67 5.51 -0.51
N ALA A 3 7.51 5.28 -1.81
CA ALA A 3 6.45 5.85 -2.62
C ALA A 3 5.48 4.75 -3.06
N ILE A 4 4.18 5.00 -2.92
CA ILE A 4 3.12 4.13 -3.43
C ILE A 4 2.47 4.85 -4.60
N ILE A 5 2.41 4.17 -5.74
CA ILE A 5 1.86 4.71 -6.97
C ILE A 5 0.78 3.77 -7.43
N GLN A 6 -0.41 4.32 -7.66
CA GLN A 6 -1.55 3.57 -8.13
C GLN A 6 -2.05 4.21 -9.43
N HIS A 7 -2.35 3.39 -10.41
CA HIS A 7 -2.97 3.82 -11.65
C HIS A 7 -4.19 2.95 -11.93
N LEU A 8 -5.35 3.63 -12.03
CA LEU A 8 -6.65 3.02 -12.20
C LEU A 8 -7.00 2.95 -13.68
N TYR A 9 -7.51 1.79 -14.10
CA TYR A 9 -8.11 1.52 -15.39
C TYR A 9 -9.61 1.26 -15.19
N PRO A 10 -10.43 2.30 -15.01
CA PRO A 10 -11.86 2.13 -14.80
C PRO A 10 -12.54 1.64 -16.08
N LEU A 11 -13.41 0.64 -15.97
CA LEU A 11 -14.24 0.16 -17.08
C LEU A 11 -15.67 0.68 -16.96
N TYR A 12 -16.29 0.45 -15.81
CA TYR A 12 -17.68 0.86 -15.54
C TYR A 12 -17.92 1.05 -14.05
N THR A 13 -19.05 1.66 -13.73
CA THR A 13 -19.56 1.78 -12.35
C THR A 13 -20.72 0.81 -12.19
N LEU A 14 -20.66 -0.02 -11.15
CA LEU A 14 -21.81 -0.80 -10.69
C LEU A 14 -22.55 0.03 -9.66
N GLU A 15 -23.85 0.21 -9.88
CA GLU A 15 -24.74 0.89 -8.95
C GLU A 15 -25.96 0.01 -8.69
N ILE A 16 -26.24 -0.25 -7.42
CA ILE A 16 -27.46 -0.94 -7.01
C ILE A 16 -28.55 0.13 -6.86
N GLN A 17 -29.50 0.12 -7.79
CA GLN A 17 -30.69 0.95 -7.73
C GLN A 17 -31.70 0.30 -6.77
N PRO A 18 -32.02 0.93 -5.62
CA PRO A 18 -33.03 0.38 -4.74
C PRO A 18 -34.40 0.54 -5.39
N THR A 19 -34.98 -0.55 -5.87
CA THR A 19 -36.36 -0.58 -6.31
C THR A 19 -37.26 -0.41 -5.09
N ASN A 20 -38.02 0.69 -5.03
CA ASN A 20 -39.03 0.96 -3.99
C ASN A 20 -38.45 1.16 -2.57
N THR A 21 -37.50 2.10 -2.41
CA THR A 21 -36.98 2.59 -1.12
C THR A 21 -36.27 1.57 -0.22
N HIS A 22 -36.21 0.30 -0.61
CA HIS A 22 -35.55 -0.77 0.15
C HIS A 22 -34.62 -1.59 -0.76
N LEU A 23 -33.45 -1.95 -0.22
CA LEU A 23 -32.52 -2.87 -0.86
C LEU A 23 -33.03 -4.30 -0.63
N GLU A 24 -33.29 -5.07 -1.69
CA GLU A 24 -33.66 -6.47 -1.53
C GLU A 24 -32.44 -7.30 -1.12
N LEU A 25 -32.48 -7.87 0.08
CA LEU A 25 -31.45 -8.76 0.58
C LEU A 25 -31.62 -10.15 -0.04
N ASN A 26 -30.50 -10.80 -0.38
CA ASN A 26 -30.56 -12.20 -0.76
C ASN A 26 -31.04 -13.07 0.43
N THR A 27 -31.55 -14.26 0.13
CA THR A 27 -32.15 -15.16 1.14
C THR A 27 -31.19 -15.50 2.27
N HIS A 28 -29.89 -15.64 2.00
CA HIS A 28 -28.90 -15.98 3.03
C HIS A 28 -28.61 -14.82 3.98
N ALA A 29 -28.50 -13.60 3.46
CA ALA A 29 -28.32 -12.39 4.26
C ALA A 29 -29.54 -12.17 5.16
N GLN A 30 -30.75 -12.32 4.60
CA GLN A 30 -31.98 -12.20 5.37
C GLN A 30 -32.04 -13.23 6.50
N GLN A 31 -31.77 -14.51 6.21
CA GLN A 31 -31.73 -15.56 7.23
C GLN A 31 -30.67 -15.32 8.32
N ALA A 32 -29.52 -14.75 7.95
CA ALA A 32 -28.48 -14.42 8.91
C ALA A 32 -28.93 -13.31 9.88
N ILE A 33 -29.60 -12.28 9.36
CA ILE A 33 -30.21 -11.21 10.17
C ILE A 33 -31.28 -11.77 11.09
N ASP A 34 -32.18 -12.60 10.55
CA ASP A 34 -33.30 -13.17 11.31
C ASP A 34 -32.85 -14.06 12.48
N ARG A 35 -31.59 -14.55 12.43
CA ARG A 35 -30.96 -15.36 13.47
C ARG A 35 -30.17 -14.54 14.50
N LEU A 36 -30.02 -13.23 14.31
CA LEU A 36 -29.34 -12.40 15.29
C LEU A 36 -30.17 -12.31 16.59
N PRO A 37 -29.55 -12.50 17.78
CA PRO A 37 -30.29 -12.48 19.02
C PRO A 37 -30.70 -11.05 19.39
N PHE A 38 -31.90 -10.90 19.96
CA PHE A 38 -32.39 -9.62 20.49
C PHE A 38 -31.56 -9.13 21.67
N ILE A 39 -31.11 -10.05 22.53
CA ILE A 39 -30.15 -9.75 23.59
C ILE A 39 -28.77 -9.70 22.95
N TYR A 40 -28.02 -8.62 23.22
CA TYR A 40 -26.70 -8.44 22.64
C TYR A 40 -25.75 -9.58 23.04
N ASP A 41 -25.29 -10.34 22.04
CA ASP A 41 -24.23 -11.33 22.18
C ASP A 41 -23.05 -10.93 21.29
N ALA A 42 -21.96 -10.46 21.90
CA ALA A 42 -20.81 -9.94 21.16
C ALA A 42 -20.23 -10.95 20.17
N LYS A 43 -20.26 -12.25 20.51
CA LYS A 43 -19.72 -13.31 19.64
C LYS A 43 -20.56 -13.47 18.37
N THR A 44 -21.87 -13.66 18.50
CA THR A 44 -22.75 -13.87 17.33
C THR A 44 -22.75 -12.67 16.39
N TYR A 45 -22.75 -11.45 16.94
CA TYR A 45 -22.68 -10.24 16.10
C TYR A 45 -21.30 -10.07 15.44
N LYS A 46 -20.21 -10.45 16.13
CA LYS A 46 -18.87 -10.49 15.51
C LYS A 46 -18.83 -11.49 14.35
N ASP A 47 -19.33 -12.70 14.57
CA ASP A 47 -19.36 -13.77 13.55
C ASP A 47 -20.17 -13.32 12.33
N PHE A 48 -21.29 -12.61 12.53
CA PHE A 48 -22.04 -11.99 11.44
C PHE A 48 -21.19 -10.97 10.66
N LEU A 49 -20.51 -10.06 11.35
CA LEU A 49 -19.67 -9.03 10.71
C LEU A 49 -18.41 -9.61 10.06
N ASP A 50 -17.91 -10.75 10.52
CA ASP A 50 -16.78 -11.47 9.90
C ASP A 50 -17.17 -12.06 8.55
N VAL A 51 -18.42 -12.49 8.38
CA VAL A 51 -18.94 -13.05 7.12
C VAL A 51 -19.42 -11.96 6.16
N TRP A 52 -20.17 -10.99 6.67
CA TRP A 52 -20.92 -10.03 5.85
C TRP A 52 -20.30 -8.63 5.81
N GLY A 53 -19.22 -8.40 6.54
CA GLY A 53 -18.61 -7.08 6.70
C GLY A 53 -19.48 -6.11 7.50
N THR A 54 -19.07 -4.85 7.53
CA THR A 54 -19.76 -3.78 8.28
C THR A 54 -20.76 -2.99 7.44
N HIS A 55 -20.57 -2.98 6.12
CA HIS A 55 -21.33 -2.20 5.17
C HIS A 55 -21.60 -3.01 3.91
N VAL A 56 -22.69 -2.65 3.22
CA VAL A 56 -23.03 -3.14 1.89
C VAL A 56 -22.66 -2.07 0.87
N ILE A 57 -21.94 -2.48 -0.17
CA ILE A 57 -21.53 -1.59 -1.27
C ILE A 57 -22.76 -1.31 -2.14
N LEU A 58 -23.09 -0.04 -2.33
CA LEU A 58 -24.17 0.40 -3.21
C LEU A 58 -23.67 0.89 -4.56
N GLU A 59 -22.47 1.48 -4.58
CA GLU A 59 -21.85 1.98 -5.80
C GLU A 59 -20.35 1.73 -5.75
N THR A 60 -19.80 1.20 -6.85
CA THR A 60 -18.38 0.88 -6.96
C THR A 60 -17.87 1.00 -8.38
N THR A 61 -16.64 1.48 -8.51
CA THR A 61 -15.91 1.49 -9.77
C THR A 61 -15.21 0.15 -9.98
N VAL A 62 -15.46 -0.45 -11.13
CA VAL A 62 -14.96 -1.76 -11.54
C VAL A 62 -13.97 -1.60 -12.70
N GLY A 63 -12.89 -2.36 -12.68
CA GLY A 63 -11.86 -2.34 -13.73
C GLY A 63 -10.54 -2.97 -13.27
N GLY A 64 -9.42 -2.35 -13.62
CA GLY A 64 -8.09 -2.76 -13.18
C GLY A 64 -7.36 -1.70 -12.35
N MET A 65 -6.47 -2.12 -11.47
CA MET A 65 -5.50 -1.21 -10.84
C MET A 65 -4.10 -1.79 -10.95
N HIS A 66 -3.17 -0.97 -11.43
CA HIS A 66 -1.74 -1.25 -11.28
C HIS A 66 -1.25 -0.47 -10.07
N GLU A 67 -0.64 -1.15 -9.11
CA GLU A 67 0.03 -0.57 -7.96
C GLU A 67 1.52 -0.93 -7.99
N LYS A 68 2.37 0.09 -7.79
CA LYS A 68 3.80 -0.10 -7.53
C LYS A 68 4.17 0.54 -6.21
N GLN A 69 4.90 -0.19 -5.39
CA GLN A 69 5.59 0.35 -4.23
C GLN A 69 7.07 0.41 -4.54
N ILE A 70 7.63 1.61 -4.41
CA ILE A 70 8.99 1.93 -4.81
C ILE A 70 9.73 2.46 -3.59
N LEU A 71 10.77 1.74 -3.18
CA LEU A 71 11.72 2.20 -2.20
C LEU A 71 12.74 3.09 -2.89
N VAL A 72 12.94 4.28 -2.36
CA VAL A 72 13.86 5.28 -2.90
C VAL A 72 14.89 5.65 -1.84
N LYS A 73 16.17 5.73 -2.22
CA LYS A 73 17.24 6.19 -1.34
C LYS A 73 17.00 7.64 -0.93
N ASP A 74 17.31 7.96 0.33
CA ASP A 74 17.00 9.30 0.87
C ASP A 74 17.80 10.43 0.20
N CYS A 75 18.97 10.11 -0.36
CA CYS A 75 19.78 11.05 -1.14
C CYS A 75 19.26 11.30 -2.57
N ILE A 76 18.04 10.86 -2.90
CA ILE A 76 17.51 11.07 -4.25
C ILE A 76 17.16 12.53 -4.51
N LEU A 77 16.73 13.24 -3.47
CA LEU A 77 16.26 14.62 -3.59
C LEU A 77 17.43 15.59 -3.59
N GLN A 78 17.29 16.66 -4.36
CA GLN A 78 18.16 17.81 -4.26
C GLN A 78 18.00 18.43 -2.87
N SER A 79 19.10 18.83 -2.27
CA SER A 79 19.10 19.54 -1.00
C SER A 79 20.16 20.63 -1.01
N ASN A 80 20.15 21.48 0.02
CA ASN A 80 21.20 22.49 0.23
C ASN A 80 22.62 21.88 0.28
N TYR A 81 22.74 20.57 0.48
CA TYR A 81 23.99 19.83 0.60
C TYR A 81 24.29 18.92 -0.59
N PHE A 82 23.32 18.72 -1.50
CA PHE A 82 23.45 17.81 -2.64
C PHE A 82 22.73 18.40 -3.86
N THR A 83 23.50 18.99 -4.78
CA THR A 83 22.97 19.71 -5.94
C THR A 83 22.58 18.82 -7.11
N ASP A 84 23.09 17.58 -7.16
CA ASP A 84 22.85 16.62 -8.26
C ASP A 84 21.60 15.75 -8.03
N GLY A 85 20.79 16.10 -7.03
CA GLY A 85 19.55 15.42 -6.71
C GLY A 85 18.37 15.90 -7.56
N LEU A 86 17.25 15.21 -7.42
CA LEU A 86 16.02 15.54 -8.12
C LEU A 86 15.20 16.54 -7.31
N SER A 87 14.57 17.48 -7.99
CA SER A 87 13.45 18.17 -7.36
C SER A 87 12.31 17.17 -7.06
N GLU A 88 11.45 17.52 -6.11
CA GLU A 88 10.28 16.70 -5.78
C GLU A 88 9.38 16.48 -7.00
N THR A 89 9.21 17.50 -7.84
CA THR A 89 8.41 17.42 -9.07
C THR A 89 9.02 16.47 -10.10
N GLU A 90 10.34 16.48 -10.26
CA GLU A 90 11.03 15.52 -11.14
C GLU A 90 10.92 14.10 -10.62
N LEU A 91 11.04 13.91 -9.30
CA LEU A 91 10.85 12.60 -8.68
C LEU A 91 9.41 12.10 -8.90
N GLU A 92 8.40 12.95 -8.70
CA GLU A 92 6.99 12.61 -8.92
C GLU A 92 6.73 12.22 -10.38
N LEU A 93 7.29 12.97 -11.35
CA LEU A 93 7.14 12.66 -12.77
C LEU A 93 7.75 11.31 -13.13
N ARG A 94 8.93 10.98 -12.57
CA ARG A 94 9.61 9.71 -12.80
C ARG A 94 8.85 8.54 -12.17
N LEU A 95 8.37 8.73 -10.94
CA LEU A 95 7.48 7.78 -10.27
C LEU A 95 6.23 7.51 -11.14
N LYS A 96 5.54 8.55 -11.64
CA LYS A 96 4.39 8.38 -12.56
C LYS A 96 4.77 7.67 -13.85
N THR A 97 5.96 7.89 -14.37
CA THR A 97 6.42 7.22 -15.60
C THR A 97 6.61 5.72 -15.36
N ASP A 98 7.10 5.30 -14.19
CA ASP A 98 7.32 3.88 -13.87
C ASP A 98 6.08 3.00 -13.95
N ILE A 99 4.91 3.57 -13.71
CA ILE A 99 3.64 2.83 -13.80
C ILE A 99 3.02 2.90 -15.20
N LEU A 100 3.22 4.01 -15.92
CA LEU A 100 2.60 4.24 -17.24
C LEU A 100 3.43 3.67 -18.39
N SER A 101 4.75 3.62 -18.26
CA SER A 101 5.68 3.19 -19.31
C SER A 101 6.90 2.52 -18.67
N PRO A 102 7.03 1.18 -18.69
CA PRO A 102 8.23 0.49 -18.21
C PRO A 102 9.47 0.78 -19.06
N THR A 103 9.29 1.34 -20.27
CA THR A 103 10.36 1.97 -21.05
C THR A 103 10.63 3.35 -20.48
N SER A 104 11.32 3.38 -19.34
CA SER A 104 11.82 4.61 -18.73
C SER A 104 12.75 5.35 -19.68
N VAL A 105 12.69 6.67 -19.65
CA VAL A 105 13.79 7.55 -20.04
C VAL A 105 15.04 7.01 -19.34
N ASN A 106 16.10 6.69 -20.08
CA ASN A 106 17.36 6.14 -19.56
C ASN A 106 17.96 7.11 -18.52
N ASP A 107 17.51 7.01 -17.27
CA ASP A 107 17.90 7.86 -16.16
C ASP A 107 18.59 7.01 -15.11
N ASN A 108 19.85 6.71 -15.41
CA ASN A 108 20.72 5.93 -14.53
C ASN A 108 20.80 6.52 -13.11
N TYR A 109 20.56 7.82 -12.93
CA TYR A 109 20.57 8.43 -11.60
C TYR A 109 19.40 7.92 -10.76
N TYR A 110 18.18 7.99 -11.31
CA TYR A 110 16.95 7.52 -10.67
C TYR A 110 16.94 6.00 -10.49
N GLU A 111 17.29 5.26 -11.55
CA GLU A 111 17.21 3.79 -11.56
C GLU A 111 18.11 3.14 -10.50
N ASN A 112 19.34 3.65 -10.32
CA ASN A 112 20.29 3.16 -9.31
C ASN A 112 19.93 3.54 -7.85
N ARG A 113 18.90 4.38 -7.69
CA ARG A 113 18.45 4.92 -6.39
C ARG A 113 17.03 4.53 -6.03
N ARG A 114 16.32 3.83 -6.93
CA ARG A 114 15.04 3.21 -6.66
C ARG A 114 15.16 1.69 -6.59
N ARG A 115 14.20 1.05 -5.93
CA ARG A 115 13.95 -0.38 -5.98
C ARG A 115 12.45 -0.60 -5.94
N ILE A 116 11.92 -1.29 -6.94
CA ILE A 116 10.53 -1.75 -6.91
C ILE A 116 10.46 -2.90 -5.91
N ILE A 117 9.65 -2.72 -4.86
CA ILE A 117 9.46 -3.73 -3.81
C ILE A 117 8.13 -4.47 -3.96
N VAL A 118 7.14 -3.82 -4.56
CA VAL A 118 5.85 -4.42 -4.94
C VAL A 118 5.50 -3.94 -6.33
N ASP A 119 5.10 -4.88 -7.19
CA ASP A 119 4.47 -4.62 -8.48
C ASP A 119 3.23 -5.50 -8.55
N HIS A 120 2.07 -4.91 -8.27
CA HIS A 120 0.82 -5.61 -8.08
C HIS A 120 -0.22 -5.13 -9.08
N ARG A 121 -0.96 -6.06 -9.67
CA ARG A 121 -2.07 -5.78 -10.57
C ARG A 121 -3.34 -6.39 -9.99
N ASN A 122 -4.31 -5.55 -9.71
CA ASN A 122 -5.66 -5.95 -9.30
C ASN A 122 -6.56 -6.01 -10.53
N GLY A 123 -7.27 -7.12 -10.69
CA GLY A 123 -8.06 -7.41 -11.89
C GLY A 123 -7.17 -7.86 -13.05
N GLY A 124 -7.82 -8.29 -14.13
CA GLY A 124 -7.19 -8.88 -15.30
C GLY A 124 -6.67 -10.29 -15.05
N ASP A 125 -6.02 -10.85 -16.07
CA ASP A 125 -5.42 -12.16 -16.01
C ASP A 125 -4.04 -12.09 -15.29
N PRO A 126 -3.87 -12.77 -14.15
CA PRO A 126 -2.62 -12.74 -13.40
C PRO A 126 -1.47 -13.47 -14.12
N SER A 127 -1.75 -14.30 -15.12
CA SER A 127 -0.71 -15.00 -15.89
C SER A 127 -0.03 -14.12 -16.95
N VAL A 128 -0.59 -12.94 -17.23
CA VAL A 128 -0.12 -12.05 -18.29
C VAL A 128 0.87 -11.02 -17.75
N ASN A 129 2.13 -11.17 -18.13
CA ASN A 129 3.19 -10.25 -17.70
C ASN A 129 3.23 -8.93 -18.49
N ASN A 130 2.78 -8.93 -19.75
CA ASN A 130 2.75 -7.73 -20.58
C ASN A 130 1.61 -6.79 -20.13
N THR A 131 1.92 -5.51 -19.90
CA THR A 131 0.94 -4.53 -19.40
C THR A 131 -0.24 -4.32 -20.35
N ASP A 132 -0.02 -4.27 -21.66
CA ASP A 132 -1.09 -3.99 -22.62
C ASP A 132 -2.01 -5.20 -22.82
N GLN A 133 -1.44 -6.40 -22.83
CA GLN A 133 -2.24 -7.63 -22.81
C GLN A 133 -3.02 -7.78 -21.51
N TRP A 134 -2.43 -7.40 -20.37
CA TRP A 134 -3.14 -7.39 -19.09
C TRP A 134 -4.31 -6.40 -19.11
N LYS A 135 -4.12 -5.19 -19.65
CA LYS A 135 -5.22 -4.22 -19.82
C LYS A 135 -6.37 -4.79 -20.65
N GLN A 136 -6.06 -5.51 -21.73
CA GLN A 136 -7.08 -6.15 -22.58
C GLN A 136 -7.89 -7.23 -21.83
N SER A 137 -7.27 -7.90 -20.86
CA SER A 137 -7.95 -8.92 -20.05
C SER A 137 -8.88 -8.36 -18.97
N LEU A 138 -8.90 -7.03 -18.76
CA LEU A 138 -9.72 -6.40 -17.74
C LEU A 138 -11.22 -6.54 -18.02
N ASP A 139 -11.62 -6.56 -19.29
CA ASP A 139 -13.03 -6.69 -19.67
C ASP A 139 -13.63 -8.02 -19.19
N ASP A 140 -12.84 -9.10 -19.22
CA ASP A 140 -13.29 -10.45 -18.82
C ASP A 140 -13.12 -10.71 -17.32
N LYS A 141 -12.12 -10.08 -16.70
CA LYS A 141 -11.70 -10.38 -15.31
C LYS A 141 -11.53 -9.09 -14.47
N PRO A 142 -12.53 -8.20 -14.38
CA PRO A 142 -12.32 -6.96 -13.66
C PRO A 142 -12.32 -7.16 -12.14
N ALA A 143 -11.75 -6.21 -11.42
CA ALA A 143 -11.77 -6.12 -9.98
C ALA A 143 -12.54 -4.89 -9.49
N LEU A 144 -13.01 -4.96 -8.24
CA LEU A 144 -13.55 -3.82 -7.51
C LEU A 144 -12.40 -2.90 -7.10
N LEU A 145 -12.38 -1.67 -7.65
CA LEU A 145 -11.27 -0.74 -7.45
C LEU A 145 -11.54 0.24 -6.32
N LYS A 146 -12.75 0.80 -6.30
CA LYS A 146 -13.12 1.86 -5.37
C LYS A 146 -14.59 1.72 -4.99
N ILE A 147 -14.86 1.86 -3.70
CA ILE A 147 -16.22 1.99 -3.17
C ILE A 147 -16.58 3.47 -3.20
N ASN A 148 -17.61 3.82 -3.97
CA ASN A 148 -18.09 5.20 -4.09
C ASN A 148 -19.24 5.48 -3.10
N LYS A 149 -20.10 4.49 -2.88
CA LYS A 149 -21.24 4.58 -1.98
C LYS A 149 -21.45 3.26 -1.26
N TYR A 150 -21.79 3.34 0.02
CA TYR A 150 -22.10 2.19 0.85
C TYR A 150 -23.18 2.54 1.86
N ILE A 151 -23.83 1.52 2.41
CA ILE A 151 -24.82 1.62 3.48
C ILE A 151 -24.45 0.69 4.62
N SER A 152 -24.69 1.13 5.86
CA SER A 152 -24.41 0.29 7.03
C SER A 152 -25.48 -0.80 7.16
N TRP A 153 -25.10 -1.99 7.63
CA TRP A 153 -26.07 -3.05 7.93
C TRP A 153 -27.25 -2.57 8.80
N PRO A 154 -27.04 -1.82 9.91
CA PRO A 154 -28.11 -1.23 10.71
C PRO A 154 -29.20 -0.47 9.93
N ASP A 155 -28.85 0.16 8.81
CA ASP A 155 -29.79 0.94 8.01
C ASP A 155 -30.62 0.09 7.04
N LEU A 156 -30.27 -1.19 6.90
CA LEU A 156 -31.03 -2.19 6.16
C LEU A 156 -31.97 -3.00 7.06
N ILE A 157 -31.89 -2.83 8.39
CA ILE A 157 -32.65 -3.61 9.37
C ILE A 157 -33.85 -2.81 9.90
N ASN A 158 -35.06 -3.37 9.75
CA ASN A 158 -36.29 -2.77 10.29
C ASN A 158 -36.43 -2.97 11.82
N ASN A 159 -35.84 -4.03 12.38
CA ASN A 159 -35.91 -4.30 13.81
C ASN A 159 -34.99 -3.36 14.60
N SER A 160 -35.57 -2.51 15.46
CA SER A 160 -34.83 -1.49 16.21
C SER A 160 -33.82 -2.06 17.22
N THR A 161 -34.12 -3.21 17.84
CA THR A 161 -33.20 -3.86 18.80
C THR A 161 -31.98 -4.44 18.08
N ILE A 162 -32.19 -5.20 17.01
CA ILE A 162 -31.09 -5.76 16.21
C ILE A 162 -30.26 -4.63 15.58
N LYS A 163 -30.91 -3.56 15.12
CA LYS A 163 -30.27 -2.35 14.61
C LYS A 163 -29.29 -1.75 15.63
N ALA A 164 -29.74 -1.51 16.86
CA ALA A 164 -28.89 -0.95 17.92
C ALA A 164 -27.72 -1.88 18.28
N ASN A 165 -27.97 -3.18 18.37
CA ASN A 165 -26.92 -4.17 18.65
C ASN A 165 -25.86 -4.24 17.54
N LEU A 166 -26.26 -4.20 16.26
CA LEU A 166 -25.32 -4.12 15.13
C LEU A 166 -24.50 -2.83 15.17
N GLN A 167 -25.10 -1.69 15.54
CA GLN A 167 -24.34 -0.42 15.68
C GLN A 167 -23.24 -0.54 16.73
N ILE A 168 -23.53 -1.16 17.88
CA ILE A 168 -22.53 -1.42 18.93
C ILE A 168 -21.41 -2.31 18.38
N ALA A 169 -21.75 -3.43 17.75
CA ALA A 169 -20.77 -4.38 17.22
C ALA A 169 -19.88 -3.76 16.12
N ILE A 170 -20.47 -2.98 15.20
CA ILE A 170 -19.73 -2.28 14.15
C ILE A 170 -18.80 -1.23 14.74
N THR A 171 -19.27 -0.43 15.71
CA THR A 171 -18.45 0.58 16.39
C THR A 171 -17.25 -0.06 17.06
N TYR A 172 -17.48 -1.17 17.78
CA TYR A 172 -16.40 -1.92 18.42
C TYR A 172 -15.38 -2.45 17.40
N ARG A 173 -15.84 -3.02 16.28
CA ARG A 173 -14.96 -3.53 15.22
C ARG A 173 -14.10 -2.43 14.59
N ILE A 174 -14.70 -1.28 14.27
CA ILE A 174 -13.99 -0.14 13.68
C ILE A 174 -12.94 0.38 14.65
N LYS A 175 -13.29 0.53 15.93
CA LYS A 175 -12.35 0.98 16.96
C LYS A 175 -11.19 -0.01 17.14
N SER A 176 -11.49 -1.29 17.29
CA SER A 176 -10.45 -2.33 17.43
C SER A 176 -9.50 -2.37 16.22
N ALA A 177 -10.00 -2.17 15.01
CA ALA A 177 -9.15 -2.10 13.81
C ALA A 177 -8.27 -0.84 13.79
N ALA A 178 -8.78 0.30 14.27
CA ALA A 178 -8.01 1.54 14.39
C ALA A 178 -6.91 1.42 15.45
N ASP A 179 -7.20 0.78 16.58
CA ASP A 179 -6.25 0.53 17.67
C ASP A 179 -5.10 -0.35 17.15
N VAL A 180 -5.41 -1.48 16.48
CA VAL A 180 -4.39 -2.36 15.86
C VAL A 180 -3.50 -1.61 14.87
N ARG A 181 -4.09 -0.77 14.01
CA ARG A 181 -3.32 0.02 13.04
C ARG A 181 -2.39 1.03 13.72
N THR A 182 -2.81 1.60 14.84
CA THR A 182 -1.98 2.53 15.62
C THR A 182 -0.80 1.79 16.23
N ASP A 183 -1.04 0.62 16.82
CA ASP A 183 0.03 -0.23 17.38
C ASP A 183 1.05 -0.65 16.30
N GLU A 184 0.61 -0.97 15.09
CA GLU A 184 1.50 -1.30 13.96
C GLU A 184 2.39 -0.11 13.55
N ILE A 185 1.83 1.10 13.52
CA ILE A 185 2.58 2.33 13.21
C ILE A 185 3.66 2.58 14.27
N ASP A 186 3.28 2.48 15.54
CA ASP A 186 4.19 2.69 16.67
C ASP A 186 5.32 1.65 16.66
N GLN A 187 5.02 0.39 16.35
CA GLN A 187 6.05 -0.66 16.21
C GLN A 187 7.04 -0.36 15.08
N VAL A 188 6.54 0.09 13.91
CA VAL A 188 7.42 0.46 12.78
C VAL A 188 8.28 1.66 13.14
N GLU A 189 7.75 2.65 13.86
CA GLU A 189 8.52 3.80 14.31
C GLU A 189 9.62 3.39 15.30
N GLN A 190 9.29 2.53 16.27
CA GLN A 190 10.27 1.99 17.21
C GLN A 190 11.36 1.17 16.52
N GLN A 191 11.00 0.35 15.52
CA GLN A 191 11.99 -0.39 14.72
C GLN A 191 12.91 0.56 13.94
N LYS A 192 12.38 1.61 13.31
CA LYS A 192 13.20 2.63 12.63
C LYS A 192 14.15 3.32 13.59
N LEU A 193 13.67 3.71 14.78
CA LEU A 193 14.52 4.28 15.81
C LEU A 193 15.62 3.30 16.21
N ALA A 194 15.28 2.03 16.47
CA ALA A 194 16.27 1.00 16.80
C ALA A 194 17.34 0.85 15.69
N GLU A 195 16.95 0.80 14.42
CA GLU A 195 17.87 0.73 13.27
C GLU A 195 18.77 1.97 13.09
N LEU A 196 18.31 3.14 13.54
CA LEU A 196 19.14 4.36 13.61
C LEU A 196 20.18 4.27 14.73
N PHE A 197 19.92 3.49 15.77
CA PHE A 197 20.83 3.29 16.89
C PHE A 197 21.73 2.06 16.76
N VAL A 198 21.54 1.19 15.76
CA VAL A 198 22.46 0.08 15.47
C VAL A 198 23.78 0.62 14.94
N GLN A 199 24.87 0.28 15.62
CA GLN A 199 26.24 0.60 15.21
C GLN A 199 26.52 -0.02 13.83
N ARG A 200 26.74 0.83 12.81
CA ARG A 200 27.07 0.39 11.45
C ARG A 200 28.59 0.38 11.26
N SER A 201 29.13 -0.64 10.60
CA SER A 201 30.51 -0.60 10.13
C SER A 201 30.59 -0.39 8.63
N ALA A 202 31.63 0.31 8.18
CA ALA A 202 31.99 0.47 6.78
C ALA A 202 33.43 0.02 6.58
N GLN A 203 33.76 -0.52 5.41
CA GLN A 203 35.11 -0.96 5.09
C GLN A 203 35.68 -0.08 3.96
N GLY A 204 36.84 0.51 4.20
CA GLY A 204 37.64 1.17 3.17
C GLY A 204 38.45 0.12 2.41
N VAL A 205 38.27 0.08 1.10
CA VAL A 205 38.95 -0.87 0.20
C VAL A 205 39.79 -0.09 -0.80
N ILE A 206 41.06 -0.48 -0.99
CA ILE A 206 41.87 -0.01 -2.14
C ILE A 206 41.91 -1.13 -3.17
N GLY A 207 41.57 -0.77 -4.40
CA GLY A 207 41.79 -1.62 -5.56
C GLY A 207 43.17 -1.36 -6.15
N HIS A 208 43.98 -2.41 -6.26
CA HIS A 208 45.22 -2.36 -7.02
C HIS A 208 44.92 -2.81 -8.46
N GLY A 209 44.97 -1.87 -9.41
CA GLY A 209 44.79 -2.16 -10.83
C GLY A 209 45.90 -3.04 -11.39
N SER A 210 45.63 -3.76 -12.49
CA SER A 210 46.65 -4.63 -13.10
C SER A 210 47.77 -3.80 -13.74
N ARG A 211 49.02 -4.12 -13.41
CA ARG A 211 50.19 -3.60 -14.11
C ARG A 211 51.01 -4.80 -14.59
N GLY A 212 50.93 -5.11 -15.88
CA GLY A 212 51.57 -6.31 -16.46
C GLY A 212 50.82 -7.60 -16.08
N PRO A 213 51.52 -8.73 -15.83
CA PRO A 213 50.90 -10.04 -15.57
C PRO A 213 50.30 -10.18 -14.15
N VAL A 214 50.33 -9.13 -13.33
CA VAL A 214 49.80 -9.17 -11.96
C VAL A 214 48.28 -8.97 -12.02
N PRO A 215 47.47 -9.96 -11.58
CA PRO A 215 46.03 -9.84 -11.55
C PRO A 215 45.59 -8.77 -10.53
N PRO A 216 44.51 -8.04 -10.81
CA PRO A 216 44.00 -7.06 -9.86
C PRO A 216 43.54 -7.76 -8.58
N TYR A 217 43.82 -7.13 -7.44
CA TYR A 217 43.34 -7.59 -6.15
C TYR A 217 42.86 -6.40 -5.32
N TRP A 218 42.02 -6.71 -4.33
CA TRP A 218 41.40 -5.74 -3.44
C TRP A 218 41.91 -6.01 -2.02
N GLU A 219 42.23 -4.95 -1.30
CA GLU A 219 42.66 -5.03 0.09
C GLU A 219 41.75 -4.16 0.96
N ILE A 220 41.21 -4.74 2.02
CA ILE A 220 40.49 -3.99 3.06
C ILE A 220 41.55 -3.35 3.96
N ILE A 221 41.58 -2.02 3.95
CA ILE A 221 42.66 -1.25 4.58
C ILE A 221 42.22 -0.78 5.96
N LYS A 222 40.92 -0.55 6.14
CA LYS A 222 40.39 0.01 7.36
C LYS A 222 38.92 -0.31 7.52
N GLU A 223 38.55 -0.75 8.71
CA GLU A 223 37.16 -0.80 9.14
C GLU A 223 36.84 0.46 9.94
N PHE A 224 35.74 1.11 9.59
CA PHE A 224 35.22 2.30 10.24
C PHE A 224 33.97 1.89 10.99
N ILE A 225 33.93 2.16 12.29
CA ILE A 225 32.68 2.17 13.04
C ILE A 225 32.05 3.53 12.76
N LEU A 226 30.93 3.53 12.03
CA LEU A 226 30.14 4.74 11.82
C LEU A 226 29.49 5.07 13.17
N GLN A 227 29.91 6.17 13.79
CA GLN A 227 29.18 6.71 14.93
C GLN A 227 27.84 7.24 14.42
N ASN A 228 26.77 6.95 15.16
CA ASN A 228 25.44 7.40 14.81
C ASN A 228 25.38 8.93 14.90
N GLU A 229 25.55 9.62 13.78
CA GLU A 229 25.19 11.02 13.68
C GLU A 229 23.67 11.11 13.55
N GLN A 230 23.00 11.58 14.61
CA GLN A 230 21.54 11.82 14.61
C GLN A 230 21.10 12.87 13.57
N ARG A 231 22.05 13.56 12.92
CA ARG A 231 21.83 14.53 11.84
C ARG A 231 22.99 14.46 10.86
N CYS A 232 22.73 14.72 9.58
CA CYS A 232 23.79 14.93 8.60
C CYS A 232 24.83 15.91 9.17
N PRO A 233 26.14 15.64 9.04
CA PRO A 233 27.16 16.44 9.69
C PRO A 233 27.11 17.88 9.18
N GLU A 234 26.97 18.83 10.11
CA GLU A 234 27.13 20.26 9.79
C GLU A 234 28.59 20.53 9.44
N VAL A 235 28.82 21.03 8.23
CA VAL A 235 30.16 21.44 7.80
C VAL A 235 30.57 22.67 8.62
N ARG A 236 31.52 22.49 9.53
CA ARG A 236 32.31 23.60 10.08
C ARG A 236 33.17 24.14 8.94
N ARG A 237 32.92 25.40 8.57
CA ARG A 237 33.73 26.19 7.64
C ARG A 237 35.17 26.33 8.13
#